data_AF-A0A970SXJ4-F1
#
_entry.id   AF-A0A970SXJ4-F1
#
_cell.length_a   1.000
_cell.length_b   1.000
_cell.length_c   1.000
_cell.angle_alpha   90.00
_cell.angle_beta   90.00
_cell.angle_gamma   90.00
#
_symmetry.space_group_name_H-M   'P 1'
#
loop_
_entity.id
_entity.type
_entity.pdbx_description
1 polymer ?
#
loop_
_entity_poly.entity_id
_entity_poly.type
_entity_poly.pdbx_seq_one_letter_code
_entity_poly.pdbx_strand_id
1 'polypeptide(L)' 'MDETSALPPHDPEQTPIYHTVVRFLGALAVLNLGGIIALAILGRPIPDILVALGSGSLGALAGVLVPNPGGQNR' A
#
# COMPACT_ATOMS: atom_id res chain seq x y z
N MET A 1 -40.91 21.80 0.10
CA MET A 1 -40.38 21.12 1.30
C MET A 1 -39.70 19.88 0.78
N ASP A 2 -38.38 19.95 0.64
CA ASP A 2 -37.53 19.05 -0.15
C ASP A 2 -36.86 18.06 0.81
N GLU A 3 -37.33 16.82 0.81
CA GLU A 3 -37.06 15.83 1.87
C GLU A 3 -35.97 14.80 1.52
N THR A 4 -35.17 14.98 0.45
CA THR A 4 -34.16 13.96 0.08
C THR A 4 -32.94 14.57 -0.63
N SER A 5 -32.21 15.45 0.07
CA SER A 5 -30.82 15.79 -0.27
C SER A 5 -29.94 15.71 0.98
N ALA A 6 -30.21 14.71 1.82
CA ALA A 6 -29.35 14.31 2.92
C ALA A 6 -28.48 13.14 2.44
N LEU A 7 -27.59 13.39 1.47
CA LEU A 7 -26.44 12.50 1.29
C LEU A 7 -25.56 12.68 2.53
N PRO A 8 -25.20 11.59 3.24
CA PRO A 8 -24.33 11.69 4.40
C PRO A 8 -23.03 12.40 4.01
N PRO A 9 -22.51 13.30 4.85
CA PRO A 9 -21.23 13.96 4.60
C PRO A 9 -20.17 12.87 4.41
N HIS A 10 -19.50 12.86 3.26
CA HIS A 10 -18.30 12.04 3.08
C HIS A 10 -17.29 12.48 4.14
N ASP A 11 -17.02 11.63 5.13
CA ASP A 11 -15.97 11.85 6.13
C ASP A 11 -14.63 12.09 5.42
N PRO A 12 -14.06 13.32 5.47
CA PRO A 12 -12.80 13.63 4.82
C PRO A 12 -11.60 12.93 5.49
N GLU A 13 -11.81 12.31 6.66
CA GLU A 13 -10.80 11.60 7.44
C GLU A 13 -10.28 10.29 6.82
N GLN A 14 -10.97 9.69 5.85
CA GLN A 14 -10.53 8.42 5.26
C GLN A 14 -9.45 8.60 4.17
N THR A 15 -9.40 9.77 3.54
CA THR A 15 -8.42 10.11 2.48
C THR A 15 -6.96 10.14 2.94
N PRO A 16 -6.58 10.77 4.08
CA PRO A 16 -5.18 10.89 4.46
C PRO A 16 -4.53 9.57 4.88
N ILE A 17 -5.28 8.62 5.43
CA ILE A 17 -4.75 7.35 5.93
C ILE A 17 -4.28 6.47 4.75
N TYR A 18 -5.10 6.35 3.70
CA TYR A 18 -4.75 5.59 2.50
C TYR A 18 -3.44 6.07 1.88
N HIS A 19 -3.31 7.39 1.69
CA HIS A 19 -2.10 7.99 1.11
C HIS A 19 -0.87 7.78 1.99
N THR A 20 -1.04 7.80 3.31
CA THR A 20 0.03 7.55 4.28
C THR A 20 0.51 6.11 4.22
N VAL A 21 -0.41 5.14 4.18
CA VAL A 21 -0.09 3.71 4.10
C VAL A 21 0.61 3.39 2.78
N VAL A 22 0.11 3.90 1.66
CA VAL A 22 0.73 3.68 0.33
C VAL A 22 2.13 4.29 0.27
N ARG A 23 2.33 5.50 0.82
CA ARG A 23 3.66 6.12 0.91
C ARG A 23 4.61 5.30 1.77
N PHE A 24 4.14 4.77 2.89
CA PHE A 24 4.95 3.96 3.81
C PHE A 24 5.33 2.62 3.19
N LEU A 25 4.38 1.93 2.56
CA LEU A 25 4.64 0.69 1.81
C LEU A 25 5.59 0.91 0.63
N GLY A 26 5.40 1.98 -0.13
CA GLY A 26 6.30 2.36 -1.21
C GLY A 26 7.72 2.64 -0.71
N ALA A 27 7.86 3.40 0.38
CA ALA A 27 9.15 3.68 1.00
C ALA A 27 9.84 2.39 1.51
N LEU A 28 9.09 1.49 2.15
CA LEU A 28 9.60 0.18 2.58
C LEU A 28 10.06 -0.67 1.41
N ALA A 29 9.33 -0.69 0.29
CA ALA A 29 9.72 -1.42 -0.91
C ALA A 29 11.02 -0.86 -1.51
N VAL A 30 11.16 0.46 -1.61
CA VAL A 30 12.40 1.12 -2.10
C VAL A 30 13.58 0.85 -1.16
N LEU A 31 13.36 0.94 0.16
CA LEU A 31 14.38 0.64 1.16
C LEU A 31 14.84 -0.83 1.08
N ASN A 32 13.89 -1.74 0.90
CA ASN A 32 14.15 -3.17 0.76
C ASN A 32 14.96 -3.46 -0.51
N LEU A 33 14.56 -2.87 -1.65
CA LEU A 33 15.28 -3.00 -2.91
C LEU A 33 16.71 -2.45 -2.81
N GLY A 34 16.88 -1.27 -2.19
CA GLY A 34 18.20 -0.70 -1.92
C GLY A 34 19.06 -1.57 -1.01
N GLY A 35 18.45 -2.16 0.04
CA GLY A 35 19.11 -3.10 0.94
C GLY A 35 19.59 -4.37 0.24
N ILE A 36 18.75 -4.96 -0.63
CA ILE A 36 19.12 -6.13 -1.43
C ILE A 36 20.27 -5.80 -2.39
N ILE A 37 20.20 -4.67 -3.09
CA ILE A 37 21.25 -4.24 -4.01
C ILE A 37 22.58 -4.01 -3.26
N ALA A 38 22.54 -3.33 -2.12
CA ALA A 38 23.73 -3.10 -1.30
C ALA A 38 24.35 -4.42 -0.80
N LEU A 39 23.51 -5.38 -0.40
CA LEU A 39 23.97 -6.68 0.08
C LEU A 39 24.53 -7.55 -1.06
N ALA A 40 23.95 -7.46 -2.25
CA ALA A 40 24.43 -8.11 -3.47
C ALA A 40 25.81 -7.58 -3.89
N ILE A 41 26.04 -6.27 -3.79
CA ILE A 41 27.36 -5.65 -4.05
C ILE A 41 28.40 -6.12 -3.03
N LEU A 42 27.99 -6.35 -1.78
CA LEU A 42 28.86 -6.85 -0.72
C LEU A 42 29.15 -8.37 -0.81
N GLY A 43 28.55 -9.07 -1.78
CA GLY A 43 28.73 -10.50 -1.99
C GLY A 43 28.21 -11.38 -0.84
N ARG A 44 27.35 -10.82 0.02
CA ARG A 44 26.71 -11.58 1.11
C ARG A 44 25.45 -12.26 0.62
N PRO A 45 25.10 -13.44 1.17
CA PRO A 45 23.83 -14.10 0.87
C PRO A 45 22.69 -13.14 1.21
N ILE A 46 21.75 -13.01 0.28
CA ILE A 46 20.55 -12.20 0.48
C ILE A 46 19.70 -12.93 1.54
N PRO A 47 19.45 -12.35 2.71
CA PRO A 47 18.69 -13.03 3.76
C PRO A 47 17.24 -13.15 3.33
N ASP A 48 16.66 -14.34 3.52
CA ASP A 48 15.27 -14.64 3.15
C ASP A 48 14.27 -13.68 3.80
N ILE A 49 14.60 -13.15 4.98
CA ILE A 49 13.80 -12.14 5.69
C ILE A 49 13.66 -10.86 4.86
N LEU A 50 14.70 -10.41 4.16
CA LEU A 50 14.61 -9.23 3.29
C LEU A 50 13.67 -9.51 2.12
N VAL A 51 13.78 -10.69 1.49
CA VAL A 51 12.92 -11.10 0.37
C VAL A 51 11.46 -11.26 0.82
N ALA A 52 11.22 -11.85 2.00
CA ALA A 52 9.90 -11.98 2.60
C ALA A 52 9.28 -10.59 2.90
N LEU A 53 10.07 -9.66 3.41
CA LEU A 53 9.60 -8.31 3.71
C LEU A 53 9.29 -7.50 2.43
N GLY A 54 10.10 -7.63 1.39
CA GLY A 54 9.86 -7.00 0.09
C GLY A 54 8.62 -7.56 -0.61
N SER A 55 8.49 -8.89 -0.66
CA SER A 55 7.32 -9.55 -1.27
C SER A 55 6.02 -9.28 -0.51
N GLY A 56 6.04 -9.25 0.82
CA GLY A 56 4.89 -8.84 1.64
C GLY A 56 4.46 -7.39 1.39
N SER A 57 5.43 -6.48 1.23
CA SER A 57 5.15 -5.07 0.90
C SER A 57 4.52 -4.91 -0.50
N LEU A 58 5.03 -5.65 -1.50
CA LEU A 58 4.47 -5.67 -2.86
C LEU A 58 3.08 -6.32 -2.89
N GLY A 59 2.85 -7.39 -2.13
CA GLY A 59 1.54 -8.04 -2.01
C GLY A 59 0.50 -7.12 -1.37
N ALA A 60 0.88 -6.37 -0.34
CA ALA A 60 0.02 -5.37 0.28
C ALA A 60 -0.27 -4.19 -0.66
N LEU A 61 0.72 -3.71 -1.43
CA LEU A 61 0.50 -2.72 -2.50
C LEU A 61 -0.46 -3.25 -3.57
N ALA A 62 -0.26 -4.49 -4.03
CA ALA A 62 -1.15 -5.13 -4.99
C ALA A 62 -2.58 -5.24 -4.44
N GLY A 63 -2.75 -5.61 -3.17
CA GLY A 63 -4.05 -5.66 -2.50
C GLY A 63 -4.73 -4.29 -2.39
N VAL A 64 -3.96 -3.22 -2.19
CA VAL A 64 -4.46 -1.84 -2.14
C VAL A 64 -4.81 -1.30 -3.53
N LEU A 65 -4.03 -1.65 -4.56
CA LEU A 65 -4.29 -1.26 -5.95
C LEU A 65 -5.35 -2.13 -6.64
N VAL A 66 -5.70 -3.29 -6.08
CA VAL A 66 -6.84 -4.07 -6.56
C VAL A 66 -8.09 -3.22 -6.39
N PRO A 67 -8.80 -2.90 -7.50
CA PRO A 67 -10.03 -2.13 -7.41
C PRO A 67 -11.01 -2.89 -6.52
N ASN A 68 -11.56 -2.19 -5.52
CA ASN A 68 -12.51 -2.74 -4.58
C ASN A 68 -13.62 -3.51 -5.33
N PRO A 69 -13.74 -4.84 -5.19
CA PRO A 69 -14.80 -5.61 -5.85
C PRO A 69 -16.21 -5.26 -5.33
N GLY A 70 -16.35 -4.33 -4.38
CA GLY A 70 -17.62 -3.78 -3.90
C GLY A 70 -18.15 -2.52 -4.62
N GLY A 71 -17.48 -2.04 -5.67
CA GLY A 71 -17.85 -0.78 -6.36
C GLY A 71 -18.84 -0.89 -7.53
N GLN A 72 -19.45 -2.05 -7.78
CA GLN A 72 -20.30 -2.26 -8.96
C GLN A 72 -21.59 -3.04 -8.65
N ASN A 73 -22.53 -2.36 -7.99
CA ASN A 73 -24.00 -2.44 -7.98
C ASN A 73 -24.41 -1.83 -6.63
N ARG A 74 -25.21 -0.79 -6.51
CA ARG A 74 -26.50 -0.46 -7.13
C ARG A 74 -26.70 1.05 -7.04
#